data_AF-W6NAI3-F1
#
_entry.id   AF-W6NAI3-F1
#
_cell.length_a   1.000
_cell.length_b   1.000
_cell.length_c   1.000
_cell.angle_alpha   90.00
_cell.angle_beta   90.00
_cell.angle_gamma   90.00
#
_symmetry.space_group_name_H-M   'P 1'
#
loop_
_entity.id
_entity.type
_entity.pdbx_description
1 polymer ?
#
loop_
_entity_poly.entity_id
_entity_poly.type
_entity_poly.pdbx_seq_one_letter_code
_entity_poly.pdbx_strand_id
1 'polypeptide(L)'
;MVFPKLTKWTSCAQDKPALTIVNNPFLGKLQFPMCTNQECISGVVIEGNPLLSITELNQIKSWCINCNLQPYVPACGLGNGPFSVQQFVQACAGQQIIKQPQGFEVTIQSTE
;
A
#
# COMPACT_ATOMS: atom_id res chain seq x y z
N MET A 1 7.35 2.70 -10.15
CA MET A 1 6.81 2.45 -11.50
C MET A 1 6.17 3.72 -12.04
N VAL A 2 6.33 3.98 -13.34
CA VAL A 2 5.75 5.16 -14.02
C VAL A 2 5.21 4.70 -15.37
N PHE A 3 3.98 5.09 -15.70
CA PHE A 3 3.31 4.78 -16.96
C PHE A 3 3.10 6.07 -17.78
N PRO A 4 4.12 6.53 -18.53
CA PRO A 4 4.17 7.89 -19.07
C PRO A 4 3.20 8.16 -20.22
N LYS A 5 2.65 7.12 -20.86
CA LYS A 5 1.77 7.25 -22.03
C LYS A 5 0.35 6.72 -21.79
N LEU A 6 0.07 6.23 -20.58
CA LEU A 6 -1.21 5.64 -20.26
C LEU A 6 -2.27 6.74 -20.10
N THR A 7 -3.24 6.76 -21.01
CA THR A 7 -4.35 7.73 -20.99
C THR A 7 -5.65 7.13 -20.47
N LYS A 8 -5.80 5.80 -20.51
CA LYS A 8 -6.97 5.09 -20.03
C LYS A 8 -6.64 3.65 -19.64
N TRP A 9 -7.18 3.19 -18.53
CA TRP A 9 -7.08 1.82 -18.06
C TRP A 9 -8.43 1.34 -17.55
N THR A 10 -9.07 0.45 -18.30
CA THR A 10 -10.41 -0.03 -18.01
C THR A 10 -10.36 -1.51 -17.62
N SER A 11 -11.24 -1.90 -16.71
CA SER A 11 -11.37 -3.29 -16.28
C SER A 11 -11.84 -4.17 -17.43
N CYS A 12 -11.31 -5.39 -17.48
CA CYS A 12 -11.67 -6.38 -18.48
C CYS A 12 -12.99 -7.10 -18.15
N ALA A 13 -13.49 -6.98 -16.91
CA ALA A 13 -14.72 -7.64 -16.47
C ALA A 13 -15.51 -6.78 -15.49
N GLN A 14 -16.81 -7.02 -15.43
CA GLN A 14 -17.69 -6.36 -14.46
C GLN A 14 -17.24 -6.70 -13.03
N ASP A 15 -17.30 -5.70 -12.14
CA ASP A 15 -16.95 -5.81 -10.71
C ASP A 15 -15.52 -6.27 -10.40
N LYS A 16 -14.63 -6.26 -11.40
CA LYS A 16 -13.19 -6.47 -11.20
C LYS A 16 -12.46 -5.13 -11.27
N PRO A 17 -11.44 -4.90 -10.42
CA PRO A 17 -10.58 -3.74 -10.59
C PRO A 17 -9.76 -3.87 -11.88
N ALA A 18 -9.45 -2.73 -12.50
CA ALA A 18 -8.55 -2.69 -13.65
C ALA A 18 -7.08 -2.91 -13.25
N LEU A 19 -6.75 -2.53 -12.01
CA LEU A 19 -5.40 -2.60 -11.45
C LEU A 19 -5.44 -3.06 -10.00
N THR A 20 -4.59 -4.04 -9.65
CA THR A 20 -4.42 -4.55 -8.29
C THR A 20 -2.95 -4.56 -7.93
N ILE A 21 -2.58 -3.86 -6.87
CA ILE A 21 -1.20 -3.71 -6.40
C ILE A 21 -1.19 -4.00 -4.91
N VAL A 22 -0.89 -5.24 -4.58
CA VAL A 22 -0.93 -5.74 -3.21
C VAL A 22 0.44 -6.25 -2.79
N ASN A 23 0.84 -5.95 -1.56
CA ASN A 23 2.03 -6.51 -0.91
C ASN A 23 3.33 -6.33 -1.72
N ASN A 24 3.59 -5.12 -2.24
CA ASN A 24 4.87 -4.78 -2.88
C ASN A 24 5.76 -4.01 -1.89
N PRO A 25 6.75 -4.67 -1.24
CA PRO A 25 7.54 -4.06 -0.16
C PRO A 25 8.41 -2.89 -0.64
N PHE A 26 8.78 -2.90 -1.93
CA PHE A 26 9.68 -1.92 -2.53
C PHE A 26 8.99 -0.86 -3.40
N LEU A 27 7.66 -0.89 -3.49
CA LEU A 27 6.93 0.07 -4.32
C LEU A 27 6.88 1.43 -3.62
N GLY A 28 7.80 2.32 -3.98
CA GLY A 28 7.85 3.69 -3.47
C GLY A 28 7.15 4.74 -4.35
N LYS A 29 6.81 4.39 -5.59
CA LYS A 29 6.31 5.33 -6.60
C LYS A 29 5.38 4.65 -7.60
N LEU A 30 4.21 5.22 -7.87
CA LEU A 30 3.25 4.76 -8.86
C LEU A 30 2.56 5.97 -9.51
N GLN A 31 2.98 6.30 -10.73
CA GLN A 31 2.52 7.51 -11.40
C GLN A 31 1.94 7.25 -12.79
N PHE A 32 0.89 8.02 -13.10
CA PHE A 32 0.19 8.04 -14.39
C PHE A 32 0.13 9.48 -14.92
N PRO A 33 1.24 10.03 -15.45
CA PRO A 33 1.34 11.45 -15.78
C PRO A 33 0.31 11.98 -16.78
N MET A 34 -0.26 11.10 -17.62
CA MET A 34 -1.26 11.45 -18.63
C MET A 34 -2.70 11.34 -18.11
N CYS A 35 -2.91 10.87 -16.88
CA CYS A 35 -4.23 10.88 -16.25
C CYS A 35 -4.55 12.30 -15.78
N THR A 36 -5.64 12.87 -16.30
CA THR A 36 -6.06 14.25 -15.99
C THR A 36 -7.39 14.32 -15.23
N ASN A 37 -8.12 13.21 -15.11
CA ASN A 37 -9.43 13.15 -14.48
C ASN A 37 -9.67 11.79 -13.80
N GLN A 38 -10.76 11.69 -13.03
CA GLN A 38 -11.15 10.48 -12.30
C GLN A 38 -11.55 9.30 -13.19
N GLU A 39 -11.70 9.49 -14.51
CA GLU A 39 -12.10 8.43 -15.44
C GLU A 39 -10.91 7.71 -16.07
N CYS A 40 -9.68 8.12 -15.74
CA CYS A 40 -8.48 7.52 -16.30
C CYS A 40 -8.39 6.03 -15.98
N ILE A 41 -8.71 5.63 -14.74
CA ILE A 41 -8.65 4.24 -14.29
C ILE A 41 -10.00 3.79 -13.73
N SER A 42 -10.62 2.78 -14.33
CA SER A 42 -11.99 2.39 -13.95
C SER A 42 -12.09 1.73 -12.57
N GLY A 43 -11.01 1.15 -12.07
CA GLY A 43 -10.96 0.59 -10.73
C GLY A 43 -9.55 0.21 -10.28
N VAL A 44 -9.22 0.49 -9.02
CA VAL A 44 -7.89 0.29 -8.44
C VAL A 44 -8.01 -0.30 -7.03
N VAL A 45 -7.18 -1.29 -6.73
CA VAL A 45 -6.97 -1.82 -5.36
C VAL A 45 -5.49 -1.69 -5.01
N ILE A 46 -5.19 -0.98 -3.92
CA ILE A 46 -3.81 -0.81 -3.40
C ILE A 46 -3.82 -1.07 -1.90
N GLU A 47 -3.05 -2.07 -1.46
CA GLU A 47 -2.89 -2.42 -0.04
C GLU A 47 -1.52 -3.07 0.22
N GLY A 48 -1.03 -2.99 1.46
CA GLY A 48 0.19 -3.70 1.85
C GLY A 48 1.48 -3.16 1.22
N ASN A 49 1.50 -1.90 0.74
CA ASN A 49 2.66 -1.30 0.08
C ASN A 49 3.38 -0.30 1.02
N PRO A 50 4.38 -0.71 1.80
CA PRO A 50 4.93 0.06 2.92
C PRO A 50 5.81 1.26 2.56
N LEU A 51 6.21 1.39 1.29
CA LEU A 51 6.96 2.54 0.80
C LEU A 51 6.12 3.50 -0.04
N LEU A 52 4.87 3.13 -0.35
CA LEU A 52 3.99 3.97 -1.12
C LEU A 52 3.40 5.03 -0.21
N SER A 53 3.71 6.30 -0.49
CA SER A 53 3.31 7.41 0.37
C SER A 53 1.81 7.71 0.27
N ILE A 54 1.25 8.31 1.32
CA ILE A 54 -0.13 8.83 1.30
C ILE A 54 -0.31 9.86 0.17
N THR A 55 0.72 10.64 -0.14
CA THR A 55 0.69 11.60 -1.25
C THR A 55 0.48 10.91 -2.60
N GLU A 56 1.19 9.80 -2.86
CA GLU A 56 1.00 9.01 -4.09
C GLU A 56 -0.40 8.37 -4.12
N LEU A 57 -0.89 7.84 -2.98
CA LEU A 57 -2.25 7.31 -2.89
C LEU A 57 -3.32 8.38 -3.19
N ASN A 58 -3.15 9.59 -2.66
CA ASN A 58 -4.07 10.71 -2.89
C ASN A 58 -4.06 11.16 -4.35
N GLN A 59 -2.92 11.13 -5.03
CA GLN A 59 -2.85 11.37 -6.47
C GLN A 59 -3.60 10.29 -7.26
N ILE A 60 -3.45 9.02 -6.90
CA ILE A 60 -4.17 7.93 -7.56
C ILE A 60 -5.68 8.08 -7.38
N LYS A 61 -6.13 8.53 -6.20
CA LYS A 61 -7.54 8.80 -5.90
C LYS A 61 -8.18 9.83 -6.84
N SER A 62 -7.41 10.77 -7.39
CA SER A 62 -7.94 11.77 -8.34
C SER A 62 -8.05 11.24 -9.77
N TRP A 63 -7.55 10.03 -10.06
CA TRP A 63 -7.51 9.44 -11.40
C TRP A 63 -8.42 8.23 -11.60
N CYS A 64 -9.11 7.79 -10.55
CA CYS A 64 -9.89 6.57 -10.56
C CYS A 64 -11.35 6.78 -10.17
N ILE A 65 -12.21 5.92 -10.73
CA ILE A 65 -13.65 5.89 -10.42
C ILE A 65 -13.88 5.07 -9.15
N ASN A 66 -13.43 3.81 -9.15
CA ASN A 66 -13.62 2.88 -8.04
C ASN A 66 -12.28 2.55 -7.38
N CYS A 67 -11.91 3.33 -6.36
CA CYS A 67 -10.63 3.19 -5.68
C CYS A 67 -10.78 2.59 -4.28
N ASN A 68 -10.12 1.46 -4.04
CA ASN A 68 -9.86 0.94 -2.70
C ASN A 68 -8.37 1.13 -2.38
N LEU A 69 -8.06 2.17 -1.61
CA LEU A 69 -6.69 2.56 -1.27
C LEU A 69 -6.50 2.43 0.23
N GLN A 70 -5.67 1.47 0.64
CA GLN A 70 -5.34 1.19 2.04
C GLN A 70 -3.88 1.60 2.29
N PRO A 71 -3.64 2.69 3.04
CA PRO A 71 -2.30 3.05 3.48
C PRO A 71 -1.70 1.93 4.33
N TYR A 72 -0.39 1.70 4.18
CA TYR A 72 0.28 0.72 5.03
C TYR A 72 0.42 1.23 6.46
N VAL A 73 0.17 0.36 7.44
CA VAL A 73 0.29 0.66 8.87
C VAL A 73 1.54 -0.05 9.43
N PRO A 74 2.57 0.69 9.87
CA PRO A 74 3.76 0.12 10.51
C PRO A 74 3.45 -0.64 11.80
N ALA A 75 4.34 -1.55 12.19
CA ALA A 75 4.22 -2.38 13.40
C ALA A 75 2.83 -3.04 13.55
N CYS A 76 2.16 -3.34 12.44
CA CYS A 76 0.85 -4.00 12.44
C CYS A 76 -0.21 -3.26 13.29
N GLY A 77 -0.07 -1.93 13.42
CA GLY A 77 -1.00 -1.10 14.18
C GLY A 77 -0.63 -0.84 15.64
N LEU A 78 0.50 -1.34 16.13
CA LEU A 78 0.97 -1.10 17.51
C LEU A 78 1.42 0.36 17.76
N GLY A 79 1.57 1.16 16.71
CA GLY A 79 2.00 2.56 16.82
C GLY A 79 3.50 2.71 17.11
N ASN A 80 3.87 3.85 17.69
CA ASN A 80 5.27 4.23 17.96
C ASN A 80 5.68 4.03 19.42
N GLY A 81 4.96 3.18 20.17
CA GLY A 81 5.21 2.92 21.59
C GLY A 81 6.17 1.75 21.82
N PRO A 82 6.71 1.60 23.04
CA PRO A 82 7.39 0.37 23.42
C PRO A 82 6.37 -0.78 23.45
N PHE A 83 6.65 -1.85 22.71
CA PHE A 83 5.89 -3.09 22.73
C PHE A 83 6.84 -4.26 23.02
N SER A 84 6.35 -5.29 23.70
CA SER A 84 7.12 -6.51 23.91
C SER A 84 7.20 -7.34 22.62
N VAL A 85 8.16 -8.26 22.54
CA VAL A 85 8.24 -9.22 21.43
C VAL A 85 6.96 -10.04 21.32
N GLN A 86 6.37 -10.46 22.45
CA GLN A 86 5.09 -11.18 22.45
C GLN A 86 3.95 -10.34 21.85
N GLN A 87 3.84 -9.05 22.21
CA GLN A 87 2.84 -8.16 21.63
C GLN A 87 3.06 -7.96 20.11
N PHE A 88 4.32 -7.82 19.70
CA PHE A 88 4.68 -7.69 18.29
C PHE A 88 4.31 -8.94 17.49
N VAL A 89 4.68 -10.13 17.97
CA VAL A 89 4.34 -11.40 17.32
C VAL A 89 2.82 -11.59 17.26
N GLN A 90 2.09 -11.29 18.34
CA GLN A 90 0.63 -11.39 18.34
C GLN A 90 -0.03 -10.44 17.34
N ALA A 91 0.45 -9.19 17.24
CA ALA A 91 -0.11 -8.21 16.30
C ALA A 91 0.23 -8.51 14.84
N CYS A 92 1.42 -9.04 14.58
CA CYS A 92 1.95 -9.21 13.23
C CYS A 92 1.84 -10.64 12.68
N ALA A 93 1.46 -11.63 13.48
CA ALA A 93 1.32 -13.00 13.03
C ALA A 93 0.42 -13.11 11.78
N GLY A 94 0.92 -13.81 10.76
CA GLY A 94 0.21 -14.00 9.48
C GLY A 94 0.33 -12.84 8.49
N GLN A 95 0.95 -11.71 8.85
CA GLN A 95 1.22 -10.64 7.89
C GLN A 95 2.35 -11.05 6.93
N GLN A 96 2.15 -10.79 5.64
CA GLN A 96 3.17 -11.07 4.62
C GLN A 96 4.35 -10.07 4.67
N ILE A 97 4.06 -8.82 5.05
CA ILE A 97 5.03 -7.73 5.10
C ILE A 97 4.90 -7.03 6.43
N ILE A 98 5.97 -7.06 7.21
CA ILE A 98 6.09 -6.36 8.49
C ILE A 98 7.19 -5.31 8.33
N LYS A 99 6.85 -4.05 8.61
CA LYS A 99 7.81 -2.95 8.61
C LYS A 99 7.73 -2.22 9.94
N GLN A 100 8.90 -2.01 10.55
CA GLN A 100 9.02 -1.20 11.76
C GLN A 100 8.64 0.28 11.52
N PRO A 101 8.23 1.00 12.56
CA PRO A 101 8.15 2.46 12.51
C PRO A 101 9.54 3.06 12.25
N GLN A 102 9.58 4.27 11.67
CA GLN A 102 10.86 4.93 11.38
C GLN A 102 11.61 5.24 12.69
N GLY A 103 12.92 4.93 12.73
CA GLY A 103 13.75 5.15 13.91
C GLY A 103 13.60 4.11 15.01
N PHE A 104 12.83 3.04 14.78
CA PHE A 104 12.70 1.93 15.71
C PHE A 104 13.39 0.67 15.16
N GLU A 105 13.93 -0.15 16.06
CA GLU A 105 14.47 -1.46 15.75
C GLU A 105 13.75 -2.50 16.60
N VAL A 106 13.26 -3.56 15.96
CA VAL A 106 12.64 -4.70 16.64
C VAL A 106 13.64 -5.84 16.61
N THR A 107 14.18 -6.20 17.76
CA THR A 107 15.05 -7.37 17.93
C THR A 107 14.24 -8.49 18.54
N ILE A 108 14.20 -9.65 17.89
CA ILE A 108 13.56 -10.87 18.40
C ILE A 108 14.67 -11.87 18.66
N GLN A 109 14.82 -12.33 19.90
CA GLN A 109 15.77 -13.39 20.25
C GLN A 109 15.04 -14.72 20.35
N SER A 110 15.64 -15.81 19.89
CA SER A 110 14.97 -17.13 19.93
C SER A 110 14.82 -17.71 21.34
N THR A 111 15.32 -17.00 22.36
CA THR A 111 15.24 -17.36 23.77
C THR A 111 14.06 -16.70 24.48
N GLU A 112 13.33 -15.81 23.81
CA GLU A 112 12.07 -15.21 24.28
C GLU A 112 10.85 -16.08 23.99
#